data_AF-A0AAX3VXA8-F1
#
_entry.id   AF-A0AAX3VXA8-F1
#
_cell.length_a   1.000
_cell.length_b   1.000
_cell.length_c   1.000
_cell.angle_alpha   90.00
_cell.angle_beta   90.00
_cell.angle_gamma   90.00
#
_symmetry.space_group_name_H-M   'P 1'
#
loop_
_entity.id
_entity.type
_entity.pdbx_description
1 polymer ?
#
loop_
_entity_poly.entity_id
_entity_poly.type
_entity_poly.pdbx_seq_one_letter_code
_entity_poly.pdbx_strand_id
1 'polypeptide(L)'
;MLADWAAGQAAQPALLSLATSFSAQSVDAVTFRTPGAPLAPGSLYISANTASGRRIEATADGDGYFTTNDMDGRVSYQTGIVQVRFGRKVTAAGNESQPWYDAEAVGEDGKIWKPISVVADTIRFNCVVFSYLPLDADIIGLVPVRLPSDGRVPFIRKGNIAVVHSTRRSAFPMGVTAGQQLNTNRERLAYAHVEDKDGKQLAQALYSVNLDSGIVTLASPLDLTGYLEPLAVVHRIEDMSLVTDVEISGLLRLARPLSHAYDATDTHVSSALIMGDLWSRYTSLFDQRAWTNKWQDYVDGDQSTAQYNDTDFPLVVTNRATIEERWAIIFQSSTSFVLVGENVGQIALGDVNTDFAPVNPNNGQPYFRLDKRGWGTGWATGNVLRFNTKSANFPIWVIRTILQSVAASESDKFELQLRGNVNR
;
A
#
# COMPACT_ATOMS: atom_id res chain seq x y z
N MET A 1 -51.27 21.77 36.83
CA MET A 1 -51.56 23.17 36.45
C MET A 1 -50.71 24.05 37.36
N LEU A 2 -49.51 24.47 36.91
CA LEU A 2 -48.70 25.45 37.63
C LEU A 2 -49.17 26.83 37.16
N ALA A 3 -49.63 27.67 38.08
CA ALA A 3 -49.87 29.09 37.83
C ALA A 3 -48.68 29.91 38.37
N ASP A 4 -48.36 30.97 37.65
CA ASP A 4 -47.25 31.90 37.91
C ASP A 4 -47.13 32.36 39.37
N TRP A 5 -45.89 32.52 39.85
CA TRP A 5 -45.58 32.97 41.21
C TRP A 5 -45.27 34.47 41.24
N ALA A 6 -45.97 35.24 42.08
CA ALA A 6 -45.69 36.66 42.26
C ALA A 6 -44.47 36.89 43.19
N ALA A 7 -43.56 37.77 42.80
CA ALA A 7 -42.32 38.04 43.51
C ALA A 7 -42.56 38.73 44.88
N GLY A 8 -41.83 38.28 45.91
CA GLY A 8 -41.79 38.94 47.24
C GLY A 8 -42.59 38.27 48.36
N GLN A 9 -43.25 37.13 48.12
CA GLN A 9 -43.95 36.34 49.15
C GLN A 9 -43.12 35.12 49.58
N ALA A 10 -43.15 34.77 50.87
CA ALA A 10 -42.50 33.58 51.40
C ALA A 10 -43.17 32.32 50.84
N ALA A 11 -42.42 31.51 50.10
CA ALA A 11 -42.93 30.27 49.52
C ALA A 11 -43.13 29.20 50.61
N GLN A 12 -44.38 28.80 50.83
CA GLN A 12 -44.76 27.61 51.61
C GLN A 12 -45.33 26.58 50.62
N PRO A 13 -44.48 25.90 49.81
CA PRO A 13 -44.97 24.88 48.89
C PRO A 13 -45.56 23.72 49.69
N ALA A 14 -46.88 23.53 49.59
CA ALA A 14 -47.55 22.37 50.14
C ALA A 14 -47.41 21.20 49.15
N LEU A 15 -46.75 20.12 49.58
CA LEU A 15 -46.68 18.88 48.83
C LEU A 15 -48.08 18.25 48.75
N LEU A 16 -48.77 18.41 47.62
CA LEU A 16 -50.15 17.92 47.44
C LEU A 16 -50.21 16.40 47.21
N SER A 17 -49.23 15.85 46.50
CA SER A 17 -49.06 14.41 46.33
C SER A 17 -47.64 14.11 45.85
N LEU A 18 -47.11 12.98 46.29
CA LEU A 18 -45.85 12.41 45.82
C LEU A 18 -46.15 10.99 45.37
N ALA A 19 -45.83 10.67 44.12
CA ALA A 19 -45.86 9.28 43.68
C ALA A 19 -44.66 8.56 44.31
N THR A 20 -44.90 7.85 45.40
CA THR A 20 -43.90 6.98 46.03
C THR A 20 -44.17 5.54 45.59
N SER A 21 -43.19 4.88 44.99
CA SER A 21 -43.28 3.42 44.82
C SER A 21 -43.11 2.76 46.18
N PHE A 22 -44.05 1.89 46.57
CA PHE A 22 -44.06 1.27 47.89
C PHE A 22 -43.15 0.04 48.01
N SER A 23 -42.21 -0.12 47.07
CA SER A 23 -41.24 -1.21 47.06
C SER A 23 -40.21 -0.90 45.99
N ALA A 24 -39.12 -0.23 46.38
CA ALA A 24 -37.90 -0.35 45.58
C ALA A 24 -37.47 -1.81 45.73
N GLN A 25 -37.61 -2.62 44.68
CA GLN A 25 -37.17 -4.01 44.73
C GLN A 25 -35.66 -4.02 44.96
N SER A 26 -35.27 -4.39 46.18
CA SER A 26 -33.87 -4.48 46.56
C SER A 26 -33.35 -5.86 46.25
N VAL A 27 -32.21 -5.92 45.58
CA VAL A 27 -31.49 -7.15 45.25
C VAL A 27 -30.09 -7.12 45.84
N ASP A 28 -29.56 -8.29 46.15
CA ASP A 28 -28.18 -8.51 46.59
C ASP A 28 -27.34 -9.18 45.50
N ALA A 29 -27.97 -9.71 44.45
CA ALA A 29 -27.29 -10.29 43.29
C ALA A 29 -28.06 -10.02 41.99
N VAL A 30 -27.31 -9.94 40.88
CA VAL A 30 -27.87 -9.80 39.53
C VAL A 30 -27.12 -10.69 38.55
N THR A 31 -27.85 -11.29 37.62
CA THR A 31 -27.28 -12.02 36.48
C THR A 31 -27.97 -11.54 35.20
N PHE A 32 -27.17 -11.13 34.21
CA PHE A 32 -27.69 -10.62 32.94
C PHE A 32 -26.77 -10.98 31.78
N ARG A 33 -27.26 -10.76 30.55
CA ARG A 33 -26.48 -10.88 29.31
C ARG A 33 -26.27 -9.51 28.70
N THR A 34 -25.08 -9.26 28.18
CA THR A 34 -24.78 -8.04 27.42
C THR A 34 -25.46 -8.06 26.04
N PRO A 35 -25.63 -6.89 25.39
CA PRO A 35 -26.30 -6.79 24.08
C PRO A 35 -25.59 -7.54 22.94
N GLY A 36 -24.32 -7.91 23.12
CA GLY A 36 -23.57 -8.73 22.19
C GLY A 36 -22.33 -9.37 22.84
N ALA A 37 -21.69 -10.27 22.11
CA ALA A 37 -20.47 -10.98 22.49
C ALA A 37 -19.64 -11.28 21.22
N PRO A 38 -18.30 -11.38 21.31
CA PRO A 38 -17.48 -11.23 22.51
C PRO A 38 -17.29 -9.76 22.94
N LEU A 39 -17.01 -9.55 24.22
CA LEU A 39 -16.76 -8.24 24.83
C LEU A 39 -15.25 -7.93 24.88
N ALA A 40 -14.87 -6.66 24.80
CA ALA A 40 -13.49 -6.25 25.03
C ALA A 40 -13.10 -6.43 26.51
N PRO A 41 -11.99 -7.12 26.82
CA PRO A 41 -11.51 -7.28 28.20
C PRO A 41 -11.32 -5.92 28.88
N GLY A 42 -11.75 -5.79 30.14
CA GLY A 42 -11.66 -4.55 30.91
C GLY A 42 -12.68 -3.47 30.55
N SER A 43 -13.60 -3.73 29.60
CA SER A 43 -14.55 -2.70 29.12
C SER A 43 -15.89 -2.66 29.88
N LEU A 44 -16.21 -3.69 30.67
CA LEU A 44 -17.47 -3.80 31.37
C LEU A 44 -17.42 -3.02 32.69
N TYR A 45 -18.16 -1.92 32.77
CA TYR A 45 -18.35 -1.15 34.00
C TYR A 45 -19.81 -1.22 34.46
N ILE A 46 -19.99 -1.32 35.79
CA ILE A 46 -21.29 -1.43 36.45
C ILE A 46 -21.37 -0.38 37.56
N SER A 47 -22.54 0.25 37.68
CA SER A 47 -22.87 1.15 38.77
C SER A 47 -24.27 0.86 39.31
N ALA A 48 -24.46 1.00 40.62
CA ALA A 48 -25.74 0.81 41.29
C ALA A 48 -25.81 1.60 42.61
N ASN A 49 -27.01 1.89 43.10
CA ASN A 49 -27.20 2.58 44.38
C ASN A 49 -27.73 1.62 45.47
N THR A 50 -27.14 1.67 46.65
CA THR A 50 -27.63 0.94 47.82
C THR A 50 -29.01 1.47 48.26
N ALA A 51 -29.75 0.68 49.03
CA ALA A 51 -31.01 1.12 49.65
C ALA A 51 -30.86 2.37 50.54
N SER A 52 -29.64 2.65 51.01
CA SER A 52 -29.29 3.87 51.76
C SER A 52 -28.89 5.07 50.89
N GLY A 53 -28.90 4.94 49.56
CA GLY A 53 -28.58 6.01 48.61
C GLY A 53 -27.08 6.17 48.26
N ARG A 54 -26.21 5.26 48.71
CA ARG A 54 -24.77 5.27 48.39
C ARG A 54 -24.51 4.58 47.04
N ARG A 55 -23.72 5.19 46.16
CA ARG A 55 -23.32 4.58 44.89
C ARG A 55 -22.20 3.55 45.08
N ILE A 56 -22.35 2.40 44.43
CA ILE A 56 -21.34 1.34 44.26
C ILE A 56 -21.04 1.26 42.77
N GLU A 57 -19.76 1.20 42.41
CA GLU A 57 -19.33 1.07 41.03
C GLU A 57 -18.04 0.26 40.93
N ALA A 58 -17.90 -0.52 39.86
CA ALA A 58 -16.60 -1.09 39.49
C ALA A 58 -16.56 -1.49 38.02
N THR A 59 -15.33 -1.69 37.56
CA THR A 59 -15.00 -2.20 36.24
C THR A 59 -14.45 -3.61 36.41
N ALA A 60 -14.87 -4.54 35.55
CA ALA A 60 -14.28 -5.87 35.53
C ALA A 60 -12.83 -5.79 35.04
N ASP A 61 -11.93 -6.60 35.61
CA ASP A 61 -10.54 -6.68 35.18
C ASP A 61 -10.36 -7.49 33.88
N GLY A 62 -9.11 -7.64 33.42
CA GLY A 62 -8.79 -8.39 32.20
C GLY A 62 -9.21 -9.87 32.23
N ASP A 63 -9.30 -10.47 33.42
CA ASP A 63 -9.68 -11.87 33.64
C ASP A 63 -11.20 -12.03 33.89
N GLY A 64 -11.91 -10.91 33.97
CA GLY A 64 -13.35 -10.83 34.08
C GLY A 64 -13.86 -10.81 35.51
N TYR A 65 -13.05 -10.47 36.50
CA TYR A 65 -13.47 -10.37 37.90
C TYR A 65 -13.80 -8.93 38.30
N PHE A 66 -14.79 -8.77 39.18
CA PHE A 66 -15.05 -7.53 39.89
C PHE A 66 -14.47 -7.65 41.29
N THR A 67 -13.34 -7.00 41.57
CA THR A 67 -12.71 -7.06 42.90
C THR A 67 -12.80 -5.70 43.58
N THR A 68 -13.89 -5.48 44.31
CA THR A 68 -14.03 -4.30 45.18
C THR A 68 -14.56 -4.68 46.55
N ASN A 69 -14.44 -3.78 47.52
CA ASN A 69 -14.89 -4.05 48.89
C ASN A 69 -16.40 -4.29 49.00
N ASP A 70 -17.21 -3.71 48.10
CA ASP A 70 -18.67 -3.69 48.18
C ASP A 70 -19.35 -4.41 46.99
N MET A 71 -18.58 -5.01 46.06
CA MET A 71 -19.08 -5.75 44.90
C MET A 71 -18.09 -6.84 44.47
N ASP A 72 -18.60 -8.06 44.30
CA ASP A 72 -17.87 -9.26 43.84
C ASP A 72 -18.65 -9.91 42.69
N GLY A 73 -17.96 -10.45 41.69
CA GLY A 73 -18.62 -11.00 40.52
C GLY A 73 -17.68 -11.39 39.40
N ARG A 74 -18.27 -11.97 38.35
CA ARG A 74 -17.55 -12.40 37.15
C ARG A 74 -18.32 -12.07 35.88
N VAL A 75 -17.60 -11.67 34.85
CA VAL A 75 -18.03 -11.62 33.45
C VAL A 75 -17.30 -12.68 32.64
N SER A 76 -18.03 -13.39 31.80
CA SER A 76 -17.47 -14.20 30.73
C SER A 76 -17.41 -13.36 29.45
N TYR A 77 -16.24 -12.83 29.09
CA TYR A 77 -16.07 -11.99 27.90
C TYR A 77 -16.43 -12.69 26.59
N GLN A 78 -16.33 -14.03 26.54
CA GLN A 78 -16.70 -14.83 25.37
C GLN A 78 -18.20 -14.96 25.18
N THR A 79 -18.96 -15.12 26.27
CA THR A 79 -20.41 -15.38 26.21
C THR A 79 -21.26 -14.16 26.52
N GLY A 80 -20.66 -13.09 27.05
CA GLY A 80 -21.37 -11.88 27.48
C GLY A 80 -22.23 -12.08 28.73
N ILE A 81 -22.05 -13.18 29.46
CA ILE A 81 -22.79 -13.46 30.70
C ILE A 81 -22.08 -12.79 31.88
N VAL A 82 -22.85 -12.04 32.65
CA VAL A 82 -22.37 -11.28 33.82
C VAL A 82 -23.11 -11.74 35.06
N GLN A 83 -22.37 -12.05 36.12
CA GLN A 83 -22.89 -12.42 37.44
C GLN A 83 -22.23 -11.54 38.50
N VAL A 84 -23.04 -10.80 39.26
CA VAL A 84 -22.54 -9.85 40.26
C VAL A 84 -23.33 -9.99 41.55
N ARG A 85 -22.63 -9.94 42.68
CA ARG A 85 -23.16 -9.91 44.05
C ARG A 85 -22.68 -8.64 44.74
N PHE A 86 -23.58 -7.98 45.45
CA PHE A 86 -23.33 -6.76 46.20
C PHE A 86 -23.21 -7.08 47.69
N GLY A 87 -22.12 -6.67 48.30
CA GLY A 87 -21.80 -7.08 49.66
C GLY A 87 -20.33 -6.96 49.98
N ARG A 88 -19.99 -7.26 51.22
CA ARG A 88 -18.62 -7.15 51.73
C ARG A 88 -18.29 -8.30 52.67
N LYS A 89 -17.04 -8.74 52.66
CA LYS A 89 -16.55 -9.72 53.65
C LYS A 89 -16.32 -9.04 55.00
N VAL A 90 -17.02 -9.49 56.05
CA VAL A 90 -16.87 -9.01 57.44
C VAL A 90 -16.43 -10.14 58.35
N THR A 91 -15.79 -9.83 59.47
CA THR A 91 -15.40 -10.85 60.47
C THR A 91 -16.64 -11.55 61.03
N ALA A 92 -16.60 -12.89 61.08
CA ALA A 92 -17.72 -13.72 61.52
C ALA A 92 -17.99 -13.57 63.03
N ALA A 93 -16.94 -13.50 63.84
CA ALA A 93 -17.03 -13.35 65.29
C ALA A 93 -17.79 -12.06 65.69
N GLY A 94 -18.82 -12.19 66.53
CA GLY A 94 -19.67 -11.10 67.01
C GLY A 94 -20.87 -10.77 66.12
N ASN A 95 -21.09 -11.50 65.02
CA ASN A 95 -22.23 -11.35 64.12
C ASN A 95 -23.16 -12.57 64.10
N GLU A 96 -23.05 -13.49 65.06
CA GLU A 96 -23.74 -14.79 65.08
C GLU A 96 -25.27 -14.68 65.23
N SER A 97 -25.76 -13.52 65.70
CA SER A 97 -27.19 -13.22 65.85
C SER A 97 -27.82 -12.56 64.63
N GLN A 98 -27.06 -12.35 63.56
CA GLN A 98 -27.53 -11.65 62.37
C GLN A 98 -28.28 -12.59 61.41
N PRO A 99 -29.33 -12.11 60.71
CA PRO A 99 -30.16 -12.94 59.85
C PRO A 99 -29.46 -13.44 58.57
N TRP A 100 -28.32 -12.84 58.22
CA TRP A 100 -27.48 -13.22 57.08
C TRP A 100 -26.31 -14.12 57.49
N TYR A 101 -26.16 -14.44 58.78
CA TYR A 101 -25.08 -15.26 59.30
C TYR A 101 -25.39 -16.74 59.10
N ASP A 102 -24.46 -17.46 58.49
CA ASP A 102 -24.47 -18.91 58.35
C ASP A 102 -23.11 -19.45 58.77
N ALA A 103 -23.10 -20.38 59.73
CA ALA A 103 -21.89 -20.97 60.27
C ALA A 103 -21.10 -21.77 59.23
N GLU A 104 -21.77 -22.32 58.21
CA GLU A 104 -21.13 -23.07 57.13
C GLU A 104 -20.53 -22.15 56.04
N ALA A 105 -20.91 -20.87 56.01
CA ALA A 105 -20.45 -19.88 55.05
C ALA A 105 -19.24 -19.06 55.53
N VAL A 106 -18.68 -19.39 56.71
CA VAL A 106 -17.47 -18.75 57.26
C VAL A 106 -16.25 -19.29 56.53
N GLY A 107 -15.50 -18.41 55.86
CA GLY A 107 -14.27 -18.77 55.16
C GLY A 107 -13.12 -19.12 56.12
N GLU A 108 -12.08 -19.75 55.57
CA GLU A 108 -10.84 -20.09 56.31
C GLU A 108 -10.13 -18.85 56.91
N ASP A 109 -10.42 -17.66 56.39
CA ASP A 109 -9.96 -16.35 56.87
C ASP A 109 -10.78 -15.79 58.05
N GLY A 110 -11.78 -16.53 58.54
CA GLY A 110 -12.69 -16.11 59.60
C GLY A 110 -13.66 -15.01 59.17
N LYS A 111 -13.82 -14.78 57.87
CA LYS A 111 -14.75 -13.78 57.31
C LYS A 111 -15.95 -14.44 56.66
N ILE A 112 -17.06 -13.71 56.65
CA ILE A 112 -18.34 -14.11 56.06
C ILE A 112 -18.85 -12.99 55.15
N TRP A 113 -19.54 -13.36 54.06
CA TRP A 113 -20.14 -12.41 53.15
C TRP A 113 -21.37 -11.75 53.78
N LYS A 114 -21.34 -10.43 53.93
CA LYS A 114 -22.49 -9.63 54.35
C LYS A 114 -23.13 -8.99 53.11
N PRO A 115 -24.34 -9.42 52.71
CA PRO A 115 -25.06 -8.85 51.58
C PRO A 115 -25.36 -7.36 51.79
N ILE A 116 -25.30 -6.58 50.71
CA ILE A 116 -25.75 -5.18 50.69
C ILE A 116 -26.93 -5.08 49.73
N SER A 117 -28.06 -4.63 50.23
CA SER A 117 -29.26 -4.38 49.42
C SER A 117 -29.06 -3.19 48.49
N VAL A 118 -29.20 -3.45 47.19
CA VAL A 118 -29.10 -2.47 46.09
C VAL A 118 -30.46 -2.32 45.42
N VAL A 119 -30.83 -1.10 45.05
CA VAL A 119 -32.09 -0.85 44.36
C VAL A 119 -31.97 -1.32 42.91
N ALA A 120 -32.75 -2.33 42.52
CA ALA A 120 -32.62 -2.99 41.21
C ALA A 120 -32.67 -2.01 40.03
N ASP A 121 -33.57 -1.03 40.07
CA ASP A 121 -33.78 -0.06 39.00
C ASP A 121 -32.57 0.87 38.76
N THR A 122 -31.66 0.97 39.73
CA THR A 122 -30.48 1.83 39.66
C THR A 122 -29.27 1.14 39.04
N ILE A 123 -29.35 -0.17 38.79
CA ILE A 123 -28.26 -0.93 38.17
C ILE A 123 -28.14 -0.48 36.70
N ARG A 124 -26.95 0.01 36.35
CA ARG A 124 -26.58 0.44 34.99
C ARG A 124 -25.21 -0.13 34.64
N PHE A 125 -25.03 -0.51 33.37
CA PHE A 125 -23.76 -0.99 32.86
C PHE A 125 -23.44 -0.42 31.48
N ASN A 126 -22.16 -0.39 31.12
CA ASN A 126 -21.66 -0.11 29.77
C ASN A 126 -20.56 -1.13 29.42
N CYS A 127 -20.41 -1.43 28.13
CA CYS A 127 -19.40 -2.37 27.63
C CYS A 127 -19.10 -2.12 26.15
N VAL A 128 -17.93 -2.56 25.68
CA VAL A 128 -17.56 -2.54 24.26
C VAL A 128 -17.68 -3.96 23.69
N VAL A 129 -18.45 -4.12 22.61
CA VAL A 129 -18.66 -5.40 21.92
C VAL A 129 -17.83 -5.44 20.64
N PHE A 130 -17.14 -6.56 20.39
CA PHE A 130 -16.53 -6.83 19.10
C PHE A 130 -17.54 -7.51 18.17
N SER A 131 -17.69 -6.99 16.94
CA SER A 131 -18.35 -7.70 15.85
C SER A 131 -17.29 -8.07 14.83
N TYR A 132 -17.05 -9.37 14.66
CA TYR A 132 -16.25 -9.88 13.55
C TYR A 132 -17.23 -10.46 12.53
N LEU A 133 -17.21 -9.94 11.31
CA LEU A 133 -17.70 -10.69 10.16
C LEU A 133 -16.49 -11.46 9.62
N PRO A 134 -16.35 -12.77 9.88
CA PRO A 134 -15.23 -13.52 9.35
C PRO A 134 -15.37 -13.59 7.83
N LEU A 135 -14.44 -12.92 7.15
CA LEU A 135 -14.27 -13.01 5.71
C LEU A 135 -13.50 -14.31 5.42
N ASP A 136 -14.04 -15.17 4.53
CA ASP A 136 -13.49 -16.50 4.27
C ASP A 136 -12.09 -16.41 3.62
N ALA A 137 -11.09 -16.98 4.29
CA ALA A 137 -9.69 -16.93 3.88
C ALA A 137 -9.44 -17.65 2.55
N ASP A 138 -10.23 -18.67 2.21
CA ASP A 138 -10.09 -19.43 0.96
C ASP A 138 -10.61 -18.62 -0.24
N ILE A 139 -11.62 -17.76 -0.02
CA ILE A 139 -12.13 -16.85 -1.04
C ILE A 139 -11.15 -15.69 -1.30
N ILE A 140 -10.46 -15.24 -0.25
CA ILE A 140 -9.62 -14.02 -0.29
C ILE A 140 -8.14 -14.36 -0.60
N GLY A 141 -7.73 -15.61 -0.35
CA GLY A 141 -6.34 -16.06 -0.50
C GLY A 141 -5.38 -15.44 0.53
N LEU A 142 -5.91 -14.86 1.62
CA LEU A 142 -5.15 -14.17 2.67
C LEU A 142 -5.73 -14.50 4.04
N VAL A 143 -4.84 -14.66 5.04
CA VAL A 143 -5.24 -14.95 6.42
C VAL A 143 -5.79 -13.68 7.10
N PRO A 144 -7.08 -13.61 7.43
CA PRO A 144 -7.73 -12.38 7.90
C PRO A 144 -7.30 -11.96 9.31
N VAL A 145 -6.70 -12.87 10.09
CA VAL A 145 -6.22 -12.61 11.47
C VAL A 145 -5.13 -11.53 11.51
N ARG A 146 -4.41 -11.31 10.41
CA ARG A 146 -3.35 -10.28 10.32
C ARG A 146 -3.83 -8.98 9.67
N LEU A 147 -5.09 -8.90 9.26
CA LEU A 147 -5.63 -7.68 8.68
C LEU A 147 -6.02 -6.72 9.81
N PRO A 148 -5.74 -5.42 9.65
CA PRO A 148 -6.26 -4.39 10.53
C PRO A 148 -7.79 -4.50 10.65
N SER A 149 -8.32 -4.31 11.86
CA SER A 149 -9.76 -4.42 12.14
C SER A 149 -10.61 -3.39 11.41
N ASP A 150 -10.02 -2.30 10.94
CA ASP A 150 -10.64 -1.27 10.12
C ASP A 150 -10.50 -1.52 8.61
N GLY A 151 -9.84 -2.61 8.20
CA GLY A 151 -9.58 -2.96 6.81
C GLY A 151 -8.63 -2.03 6.07
N ARG A 152 -8.01 -1.04 6.74
CA ARG A 152 -7.11 -0.07 6.11
C ARG A 152 -5.67 -0.53 6.22
N VAL A 153 -4.97 -0.59 5.08
CA VAL A 153 -3.55 -0.97 5.03
C VAL A 153 -2.72 0.23 4.57
N PRO A 154 -1.63 0.60 5.27
CA PRO A 154 -0.75 1.67 4.82
C PRO A 154 -0.04 1.25 3.53
N PHE A 155 -0.30 1.97 2.44
CA PHE A 155 0.37 1.72 1.15
C PHE A 155 1.77 2.37 1.07
N ILE A 156 2.02 3.39 1.89
CA ILE A 156 3.35 3.99 2.09
C ILE A 156 3.91 3.52 3.43
N ARG A 157 5.21 3.19 3.44
CA ARG A 157 5.92 2.72 4.65
C ARG A 157 7.08 3.65 4.98
N LYS A 158 7.39 3.76 6.27
CA LYS A 158 8.61 4.42 6.75
C LYS A 158 9.84 3.78 6.09
N GLY A 159 10.78 4.61 5.64
CA GLY A 159 11.98 4.19 4.92
C GLY A 159 11.80 4.05 3.41
N ASN A 160 10.57 4.10 2.88
CA ASN A 160 10.34 4.14 1.44
C ASN A 160 10.45 5.58 0.91
N ILE A 161 10.72 5.69 -0.38
CA ILE A 161 10.63 6.95 -1.11
C ILE A 161 9.17 7.21 -1.48
N ALA A 162 8.72 8.44 -1.23
CA ALA A 162 7.46 8.96 -1.75
C ALA A 162 7.74 10.12 -2.71
N VAL A 163 6.85 10.29 -3.68
CA VAL A 163 6.86 11.38 -4.65
C VAL A 163 5.61 12.21 -4.42
N VAL A 164 5.80 13.46 -4.04
CA VAL A 164 4.73 14.47 -3.96
C VAL A 164 4.74 15.22 -5.28
N HIS A 165 3.60 15.27 -5.97
CA HIS A 165 3.54 15.90 -7.30
C HIS A 165 2.22 16.60 -7.55
N SER A 166 2.27 17.62 -8.41
CA SER A 166 1.11 18.37 -8.87
C SER A 166 1.17 18.54 -10.38
N THR A 167 0.16 18.01 -11.06
CA THR A 167 0.05 18.05 -12.53
C THR A 167 -1.03 19.05 -12.91
N ARG A 168 -0.69 20.02 -13.77
CA ARG A 168 -1.62 21.03 -14.26
C ARG A 168 -1.55 21.12 -15.77
N ARG A 169 -2.59 21.71 -16.34
CA ARG A 169 -2.74 21.95 -17.77
C ARG A 169 -2.77 23.45 -18.03
N SER A 170 -1.93 23.91 -18.96
CA SER A 170 -1.92 25.29 -19.46
C SER A 170 -2.22 25.28 -20.96
N ALA A 171 -3.30 25.92 -21.37
CA ALA A 171 -3.71 25.93 -22.78
C ALA A 171 -2.93 26.96 -23.59
N PHE A 172 -2.56 26.61 -24.81
CA PHE A 172 -2.21 27.59 -25.84
C PHE A 172 -3.48 28.33 -26.31
N PRO A 173 -3.35 29.55 -26.84
CA PRO A 173 -4.46 30.18 -27.56
C PRO A 173 -4.78 29.39 -28.84
N MET A 174 -6.00 29.56 -29.35
CA MET A 174 -6.42 28.96 -30.62
C MET A 174 -5.63 29.57 -31.78
N GLY A 175 -5.22 28.74 -32.75
CA GLY A 175 -4.53 29.19 -33.96
C GLY A 175 -3.04 29.40 -33.70
N VAL A 176 -2.38 28.39 -33.12
CA VAL A 176 -0.97 28.48 -32.76
C VAL A 176 -0.08 28.62 -33.99
N THR A 177 1.03 29.33 -33.81
CA THR A 177 2.03 29.53 -34.87
C THR A 177 3.36 28.84 -34.55
N ALA A 178 4.14 28.54 -35.59
CA ALA A 178 5.50 28.03 -35.42
C ALA A 178 6.35 28.96 -34.52
N GLY A 179 7.17 28.38 -33.65
CA GLY A 179 8.00 29.14 -32.70
C GLY A 179 7.24 29.78 -31.54
N GLN A 180 5.92 29.64 -31.46
CA GLN A 180 5.14 30.23 -30.38
C GLN A 180 5.52 29.63 -29.03
N GLN A 181 5.64 30.51 -28.04
CA GLN A 181 5.98 30.16 -26.66
C GLN A 181 4.76 30.22 -25.75
N LEU A 182 4.70 29.30 -24.79
CA LEU A 182 3.77 29.33 -23.66
C LEU A 182 4.57 29.20 -22.36
N ASN A 183 4.37 30.15 -21.45
CA ASN A 183 4.85 30.04 -20.08
C ASN A 183 3.80 29.30 -19.25
N THR A 184 4.19 28.22 -18.59
CA THR A 184 3.32 27.43 -17.70
C THR A 184 3.07 28.09 -16.34
N ASN A 185 3.75 29.21 -16.06
CA ASN A 185 3.79 29.92 -14.78
C ASN A 185 4.29 29.04 -13.61
N ARG A 186 5.03 27.97 -13.92
CA ARG A 186 5.67 27.09 -12.95
C ARG A 186 7.09 26.80 -13.39
N GLU A 187 8.04 27.05 -12.51
CA GLU A 187 9.46 26.80 -12.73
C GLU A 187 9.88 25.44 -12.16
N ARG A 188 11.06 24.95 -12.55
CA ARG A 188 11.64 23.67 -12.13
C ARG A 188 10.66 22.52 -12.32
N LEU A 189 10.06 22.45 -13.50
CA LEU A 189 9.19 21.35 -13.91
C LEU A 189 10.01 20.06 -13.93
N ALA A 190 9.41 18.98 -13.43
CA ALA A 190 10.01 17.66 -13.51
C ALA A 190 9.60 16.91 -14.78
N TYR A 191 8.46 17.28 -15.35
CA TYR A 191 7.95 16.71 -16.59
C TYR A 191 7.01 17.69 -17.28
N ALA A 192 7.03 17.71 -18.60
CA ALA A 192 6.08 18.46 -19.41
C ALA A 192 5.96 17.85 -20.80
N HIS A 193 4.75 17.84 -21.34
CA HIS A 193 4.48 17.49 -22.73
C HIS A 193 3.35 18.36 -23.27
N VAL A 194 3.25 18.43 -24.59
CA VAL A 194 2.13 19.07 -25.28
C VAL A 194 1.17 17.99 -25.74
N GLU A 195 -0.12 18.21 -25.50
CA GLU A 195 -1.21 17.37 -25.99
C GLU A 195 -2.20 18.21 -26.79
N ASP A 196 -2.94 17.54 -27.66
CA ASP A 196 -4.01 18.14 -28.42
C ASP A 196 -5.31 18.21 -27.61
N LYS A 197 -6.40 18.68 -28.25
CA LYS A 197 -7.71 18.81 -27.62
C LYS A 197 -8.25 17.48 -27.05
N ASP A 198 -7.91 16.35 -27.67
CA ASP A 198 -8.40 15.01 -27.30
C ASP A 198 -7.41 14.24 -26.41
N GLY A 199 -6.33 14.90 -25.97
CA GLY A 199 -5.31 14.31 -25.10
C GLY A 199 -4.25 13.50 -25.85
N LYS A 200 -4.18 13.60 -27.18
CA LYS A 200 -3.11 12.97 -27.96
C LYS A 200 -1.82 13.77 -27.79
N GLN A 201 -0.79 13.12 -27.25
CA GLN A 201 0.51 13.75 -27.07
C GLN A 201 1.16 14.08 -28.43
N LEU A 202 1.71 15.28 -28.55
CA LEU A 202 2.48 15.70 -29.71
C LEU A 202 3.82 14.96 -29.75
N ALA A 203 4.28 14.67 -30.96
CA ALA A 203 5.62 14.14 -31.17
C ALA A 203 6.68 15.10 -30.60
N GLN A 204 7.71 14.53 -29.97
CA GLN A 204 8.77 15.31 -29.30
C GLN A 204 9.50 16.28 -30.24
N ALA A 205 9.55 16.00 -31.55
CA ALA A 205 10.18 16.90 -32.52
C ALA A 205 9.38 18.20 -32.77
N LEU A 206 8.10 18.26 -32.37
CA LEU A 206 7.20 19.39 -32.63
C LEU A 206 7.26 20.49 -31.56
N TYR A 207 7.99 20.29 -30.48
CA TYR A 207 8.17 21.28 -29.43
C TYR A 207 9.44 21.05 -28.64
N SER A 208 9.89 22.08 -27.93
CA SER A 208 10.94 21.99 -26.93
C SER A 208 10.40 22.52 -25.61
N VAL A 209 10.89 21.96 -24.49
CA VAL A 209 10.52 22.44 -23.16
C VAL A 209 11.78 22.81 -22.39
N ASN A 210 11.81 24.03 -21.87
CA ASN A 210 12.77 24.43 -20.86
C ASN A 210 12.17 24.12 -19.49
N LEU A 211 12.64 23.03 -18.87
CA LEU A 211 12.10 22.55 -17.60
C LEU A 211 12.40 23.50 -16.42
N ASP A 212 13.52 24.22 -16.44
CA ASP A 212 13.88 25.14 -15.36
C ASP A 212 12.97 26.37 -15.34
N SER A 213 12.74 26.99 -16.50
CA SER A 213 11.88 28.18 -16.63
C SER A 213 10.39 27.85 -16.80
N GLY A 214 10.05 26.62 -17.18
CA GLY A 214 8.68 26.21 -17.48
C GLY A 214 8.12 26.77 -18.79
N ILE A 215 8.98 27.18 -19.72
CA ILE A 215 8.60 27.69 -21.03
C ILE A 215 8.60 26.56 -22.05
N VAL A 216 7.49 26.40 -22.75
CA VAL A 216 7.34 25.48 -23.89
C VAL A 216 7.36 26.29 -25.18
N THR A 217 8.19 25.89 -26.14
CA THR A 217 8.29 26.52 -27.46
C THR A 217 7.90 25.51 -28.53
N LEU A 218 6.89 25.84 -29.35
CA LEU A 218 6.52 25.03 -30.51
C LEU A 218 7.62 25.10 -31.58
N ALA A 219 7.81 24.01 -32.32
CA ALA A 219 8.84 23.91 -33.35
C ALA A 219 8.63 24.93 -34.48
N SER A 220 9.70 25.17 -35.24
CA SER A 220 9.66 25.96 -36.47
C SER A 220 10.55 25.27 -37.51
N PRO A 221 9.98 24.64 -38.56
CA PRO A 221 8.56 24.61 -38.94
C PRO A 221 7.69 23.79 -37.97
N LEU A 222 6.39 24.11 -37.93
CA LEU A 222 5.39 23.39 -37.14
C LEU A 222 4.41 22.68 -38.08
N ASP A 223 4.31 21.36 -37.96
CA ASP A 223 3.33 20.55 -38.67
C ASP A 223 2.38 19.89 -37.66
N LEU A 224 1.12 20.34 -37.67
CA LEU A 224 0.06 19.82 -36.80
C LEU A 224 -0.87 18.85 -37.53
N THR A 225 -0.48 18.31 -38.68
CA THR A 225 -1.28 17.33 -39.42
C THR A 225 -1.63 16.15 -38.51
N GLY A 226 -2.93 15.94 -38.30
CA GLY A 226 -3.43 14.88 -37.42
C GLY A 226 -3.45 15.21 -35.92
N TYR A 227 -3.34 16.49 -35.55
CA TYR A 227 -3.59 17.00 -34.20
C TYR A 227 -4.72 18.04 -34.22
N LEU A 228 -5.44 18.16 -33.11
CA LEU A 228 -6.56 19.09 -32.97
C LEU A 228 -6.28 20.21 -31.96
N GLU A 229 -6.55 21.45 -32.38
CA GLU A 229 -6.48 22.60 -31.48
C GLU A 229 -7.74 22.73 -30.59
N PRO A 230 -7.66 23.41 -29.42
CA PRO A 230 -6.47 24.04 -28.86
C PRO A 230 -5.49 23.03 -28.27
N LEU A 231 -4.20 23.30 -28.46
CA LEU A 231 -3.13 22.56 -27.80
C LEU A 231 -3.02 22.95 -26.33
N ALA A 232 -2.55 22.04 -25.50
CA ALA A 232 -2.27 22.32 -24.11
C ALA A 232 -0.95 21.71 -23.65
N VAL A 233 -0.25 22.42 -22.78
CA VAL A 233 0.91 21.89 -22.05
C VAL A 233 0.39 21.23 -20.79
N VAL A 234 0.62 19.93 -20.64
CA VAL A 234 0.51 19.24 -19.36
C VAL A 234 1.89 19.27 -18.72
N HIS A 235 1.98 19.89 -17.55
CA HIS A 235 3.24 20.08 -16.83
C HIS A 235 3.11 19.59 -15.39
N ARG A 236 4.23 19.19 -14.80
CA ARG A 236 4.28 18.66 -13.44
C ARG A 236 5.47 19.19 -12.67
N ILE A 237 5.21 19.63 -11.45
CA ILE A 237 6.22 19.87 -10.41
C ILE A 237 6.19 18.70 -9.44
N GLU A 238 7.34 18.31 -8.91
CA GLU A 238 7.42 17.17 -8.00
C GLU A 238 8.61 17.27 -7.05
N ASP A 239 8.45 16.69 -5.87
CA ASP A 239 9.49 16.51 -4.88
C ASP A 239 9.53 15.03 -4.50
N MET A 240 10.74 14.45 -4.58
CA MET A 240 10.99 13.08 -4.14
C MET A 240 11.73 13.12 -2.80
N SER A 241 11.17 12.47 -1.79
CA SER A 241 11.78 12.41 -0.46
C SER A 241 11.57 11.08 0.22
N LEU A 242 12.54 10.70 1.06
CA LEU A 242 12.41 9.61 2.01
C LEU A 242 11.31 9.92 3.02
N VAL A 243 10.46 8.93 3.31
CA VAL A 243 9.45 9.00 4.34
C VAL A 243 10.05 8.59 5.68
N THR A 244 10.16 9.53 6.62
CA THR A 244 10.69 9.31 7.97
C THR A 244 9.65 8.80 8.96
N ASP A 245 8.38 9.11 8.73
CA ASP A 245 7.29 8.66 9.57
C ASP A 245 5.97 8.60 8.81
N VAL A 246 5.09 7.67 9.20
CA VAL A 246 3.77 7.45 8.61
C VAL A 246 2.77 7.25 9.75
N GLU A 247 1.83 8.18 9.89
CA GLU A 247 0.77 8.08 10.87
C GLU A 247 -0.50 7.44 10.30
N ILE A 248 -1.30 6.81 11.17
CA ILE A 248 -2.62 6.25 10.82
C ILE A 248 -3.60 7.34 10.35
N SER A 249 -3.37 8.59 10.77
CA SER A 249 -4.11 9.77 10.33
C SER A 249 -3.94 10.07 8.83
N GLY A 250 -2.95 9.46 8.16
CA GLY A 250 -2.54 9.78 6.80
C GLY A 250 -1.45 10.86 6.74
N LEU A 251 -1.01 11.39 7.88
CA LEU A 251 0.09 12.35 7.94
C LEU A 251 1.42 11.66 7.63
N LEU A 252 2.15 12.23 6.66
CA LEU A 252 3.47 11.76 6.25
C LEU A 252 4.53 12.76 6.67
N ARG A 253 5.59 12.29 7.32
CA ARG A 253 6.77 13.10 7.61
C ARG A 253 7.88 12.76 6.62
N LEU A 254 8.32 13.76 5.87
CA LEU A 254 9.38 13.63 4.89
C LEU A 254 10.74 14.04 5.49
N ALA A 255 11.82 13.41 5.02
CA ALA A 255 13.18 13.72 5.44
C ALA A 255 13.63 15.13 4.98
N ARG A 256 13.08 15.63 3.88
CA ARG A 256 13.36 16.96 3.33
C ARG A 256 12.06 17.77 3.27
N PRO A 257 12.13 19.11 3.49
CA PRO A 257 10.99 19.97 3.24
C PRO A 257 10.65 19.98 1.74
N LEU A 258 9.37 20.19 1.42
CA LEU A 258 8.92 20.38 0.05
C LEU A 258 9.55 21.65 -0.52
N SER A 259 10.04 21.58 -1.75
CA SER A 259 10.72 22.66 -2.45
C SER A 259 9.76 23.55 -3.25
N HIS A 260 8.50 23.13 -3.40
CA HIS A 260 7.44 23.86 -4.09
C HIS A 260 6.24 24.17 -3.18
N ALA A 261 5.52 25.23 -3.51
CA ALA A 261 4.21 25.51 -2.94
C ALA A 261 3.15 24.67 -3.66
N TYR A 262 2.72 23.60 -3.00
CA TYR A 262 1.68 22.69 -3.48
C TYR A 262 0.30 23.17 -3.05
N ASP A 263 -0.66 23.13 -3.97
CA ASP A 263 -2.07 23.38 -3.66
C ASP A 263 -2.77 22.03 -3.42
N ALA A 264 -3.55 21.96 -2.35
CA ALA A 264 -4.18 20.72 -1.92
C ALA A 264 -5.16 20.14 -2.96
N THR A 265 -5.68 20.96 -3.87
CA THR A 265 -6.67 20.53 -4.88
C THR A 265 -6.08 19.67 -5.99
N ASP A 266 -4.78 19.82 -6.28
CA ASP A 266 -4.13 19.14 -7.41
C ASP A 266 -2.82 18.43 -7.02
N THR A 267 -2.59 18.27 -5.71
CA THR A 267 -1.41 17.58 -5.18
C THR A 267 -1.73 16.14 -4.83
N HIS A 268 -0.89 15.24 -5.32
CA HIS A 268 -0.98 13.81 -5.10
C HIS A 268 0.32 13.27 -4.50
N VAL A 269 0.20 12.16 -3.77
CA VAL A 269 1.35 11.42 -3.23
C VAL A 269 1.37 10.03 -3.84
N SER A 270 2.51 9.66 -4.40
CA SER A 270 2.73 8.36 -5.03
C SER A 270 3.89 7.64 -4.36
N SER A 271 3.83 6.31 -4.31
CA SER A 271 4.98 5.49 -3.91
C SER A 271 5.98 5.39 -5.06
N ALA A 272 7.26 5.28 -4.73
CA ALA A 272 8.31 5.04 -5.71
C ALA A 272 8.95 3.67 -5.48
N LEU A 273 9.04 2.89 -6.55
CA LEU A 273 9.87 1.68 -6.60
C LEU A 273 11.25 2.09 -7.13
N ILE A 274 12.27 2.02 -6.26
CA ILE A 274 13.64 2.33 -6.65
C ILE A 274 14.22 1.12 -7.37
N MET A 275 14.39 1.27 -8.67
CA MET A 275 15.15 0.37 -9.51
C MET A 275 16.60 0.87 -9.49
N GLY A 276 17.56 -0.02 -9.26
CA GLY A 276 18.98 0.32 -9.39
C GLY A 276 19.34 0.63 -10.84
N ASP A 277 20.63 0.83 -11.09
CA ASP A 277 21.09 1.08 -12.45
C ASP A 277 20.88 -0.16 -13.34
N LEU A 278 20.30 0.08 -14.52
CA LEU A 278 20.03 -0.94 -15.52
C LEU A 278 20.94 -0.73 -16.72
N TRP A 279 21.75 -1.74 -17.04
CA TRP A 279 22.59 -1.76 -18.22
C TRP A 279 22.41 -3.06 -18.97
N SER A 280 22.31 -2.96 -20.29
CA SER A 280 22.44 -4.14 -21.13
C SER A 280 23.90 -4.56 -21.16
N ARG A 281 24.10 -5.88 -21.16
CA ARG A 281 25.42 -6.50 -21.20
C ARG A 281 25.32 -7.86 -21.88
N TYR A 282 26.42 -8.34 -22.42
CA TYR A 282 26.55 -9.74 -22.79
C TYR A 282 27.30 -10.50 -21.70
N THR A 283 27.04 -11.80 -21.59
CA THR A 283 27.69 -12.70 -20.63
C THR A 283 27.89 -14.07 -21.26
N SER A 284 28.79 -14.87 -20.68
CA SER A 284 28.97 -16.27 -21.07
C SER A 284 29.31 -16.44 -22.56
N LEU A 285 30.26 -15.65 -23.08
CA LEU A 285 30.76 -15.82 -24.43
C LEU A 285 31.72 -17.01 -24.49
N PHE A 286 31.43 -18.02 -25.32
CA PHE A 286 32.31 -19.16 -25.54
C PHE A 286 32.07 -19.83 -26.90
N ASP A 287 33.12 -20.49 -27.40
CA ASP A 287 33.07 -21.25 -28.65
C ASP A 287 32.93 -22.75 -28.38
N GLN A 288 32.17 -23.45 -29.20
CA GLN A 288 31.91 -24.88 -29.08
C GLN A 288 32.09 -25.56 -30.44
N ARG A 289 32.65 -26.77 -30.44
CA ARG A 289 32.94 -27.50 -31.70
C ARG A 289 31.67 -27.93 -32.44
N ALA A 290 30.58 -28.22 -31.74
CA ALA A 290 29.34 -28.68 -32.34
C ALA A 290 28.12 -28.14 -31.59
N TRP A 291 27.06 -27.79 -32.31
CA TRP A 291 25.78 -27.44 -31.70
C TRP A 291 25.09 -28.70 -31.14
N THR A 292 24.91 -28.77 -29.82
CA THR A 292 24.30 -29.93 -29.14
C THR A 292 22.79 -29.80 -28.93
N ASN A 293 22.17 -28.73 -29.45
CA ASN A 293 20.75 -28.40 -29.25
C ASN A 293 20.35 -28.28 -27.76
N LYS A 294 21.28 -27.79 -26.92
CA LYS A 294 21.05 -27.53 -25.50
C LYS A 294 21.41 -26.08 -25.18
N TRP A 295 20.47 -25.40 -24.51
CA TRP A 295 20.65 -24.02 -24.06
C TRP A 295 21.24 -24.01 -22.66
N GLN A 296 22.55 -23.79 -22.57
CA GLN A 296 23.28 -23.68 -21.31
C GLN A 296 24.36 -22.61 -21.39
N ASP A 297 24.89 -22.23 -20.23
CA ASP A 297 25.75 -21.05 -20.05
C ASP A 297 27.25 -21.42 -19.92
N TYR A 298 27.59 -22.67 -20.29
CA TYR A 298 28.93 -23.23 -20.29
C TYR A 298 29.15 -24.16 -21.50
N VAL A 299 30.41 -24.49 -21.81
CA VAL A 299 30.77 -25.35 -22.94
C VAL A 299 30.26 -26.78 -22.73
N ASP A 300 29.63 -27.37 -23.74
CA ASP A 300 29.15 -28.76 -23.74
C ASP A 300 29.93 -29.61 -24.73
N GLY A 301 30.80 -30.48 -24.23
CA GLY A 301 31.77 -31.21 -25.04
C GLY A 301 33.04 -30.41 -25.30
N ASP A 302 33.59 -30.53 -26.52
CA ASP A 302 34.87 -29.92 -26.87
C ASP A 302 34.73 -28.46 -27.29
N GLN A 303 35.69 -27.64 -26.85
CA GLN A 303 35.85 -26.28 -27.34
C GLN A 303 36.28 -26.30 -28.82
N SER A 304 35.80 -25.32 -29.59
CA SER A 304 36.32 -25.09 -30.95
C SER A 304 37.76 -24.60 -30.89
N THR A 305 38.60 -25.03 -31.84
CA THR A 305 39.95 -24.48 -32.02
C THR A 305 39.92 -23.07 -32.61
N ALA A 306 38.87 -22.73 -33.36
CA ALA A 306 38.59 -21.37 -33.77
C ALA A 306 37.86 -20.64 -32.65
N GLN A 307 38.30 -19.41 -32.37
CA GLN A 307 37.76 -18.57 -31.31
C GLN A 307 37.42 -17.19 -31.86
N TYR A 308 36.41 -16.55 -31.26
CA TYR A 308 36.17 -15.14 -31.44
C TYR A 308 37.03 -14.32 -30.48
N ASN A 309 37.79 -13.36 -31.00
CA ASN A 309 38.64 -12.47 -30.20
C ASN A 309 37.81 -11.35 -29.56
N ASP A 310 37.11 -11.70 -28.48
CA ASP A 310 36.29 -10.76 -27.68
C ASP A 310 37.15 -9.73 -26.91
N THR A 311 38.46 -9.98 -26.73
CA THR A 311 39.34 -9.05 -25.99
C THR A 311 39.62 -7.79 -26.79
N ASP A 312 39.98 -7.93 -28.07
CA ASP A 312 40.26 -6.78 -28.94
C ASP A 312 38.99 -6.25 -29.64
N PHE A 313 38.00 -7.13 -29.84
CA PHE A 313 36.77 -6.82 -30.57
C PHE A 313 35.53 -7.27 -29.79
N PRO A 314 35.20 -6.62 -28.66
CA PRO A 314 34.09 -7.04 -27.83
C PRO A 314 32.73 -6.86 -28.52
N LEU A 315 31.76 -7.70 -28.17
CA LEU A 315 30.38 -7.53 -28.64
C LEU A 315 29.80 -6.21 -28.13
N VAL A 316 29.19 -5.45 -29.03
CA VAL A 316 28.55 -4.18 -28.68
C VAL A 316 27.05 -4.39 -28.52
N VAL A 317 26.54 -4.11 -27.33
CA VAL A 317 25.11 -4.14 -26.99
C VAL A 317 24.61 -2.74 -26.65
N THR A 318 23.30 -2.51 -26.78
CA THR A 318 22.70 -1.20 -26.47
C THR A 318 21.50 -1.37 -25.57
N ASN A 319 21.29 -0.44 -24.62
CA ASN A 319 20.15 -0.51 -23.69
C ASN A 319 18.80 -0.47 -24.42
N ARG A 320 18.76 0.09 -25.64
CA ARG A 320 17.53 0.34 -26.38
C ARG A 320 17.01 -0.87 -27.15
N ALA A 321 17.90 -1.77 -27.59
CA ALA A 321 17.54 -2.83 -28.54
C ALA A 321 17.89 -4.24 -28.11
N THR A 322 18.79 -4.38 -27.13
CA THR A 322 19.18 -5.68 -26.59
C THR A 322 18.04 -6.28 -25.76
N ILE A 323 17.71 -7.53 -26.06
CA ILE A 323 16.72 -8.33 -25.31
C ILE A 323 17.45 -9.30 -24.38
N GLU A 324 16.75 -9.78 -23.35
CA GLU A 324 17.22 -10.94 -22.60
C GLU A 324 17.00 -12.21 -23.42
N GLU A 325 18.10 -12.81 -23.88
CA GLU A 325 18.07 -13.93 -24.81
C GLU A 325 19.39 -14.69 -24.75
N ARG A 326 19.34 -15.99 -25.05
CA ARG A 326 20.53 -16.80 -25.30
C ARG A 326 20.71 -16.96 -26.81
N TRP A 327 21.92 -16.74 -27.30
CA TRP A 327 22.23 -16.75 -28.72
C TRP A 327 23.17 -17.90 -29.11
N ALA A 328 22.94 -18.45 -30.29
CA ALA A 328 23.82 -19.39 -30.98
C ALA A 328 24.10 -18.87 -32.39
N ILE A 329 25.37 -18.59 -32.69
CA ILE A 329 25.84 -18.43 -34.06
C ILE A 329 26.39 -19.78 -34.51
N ILE A 330 25.68 -20.44 -35.42
CA ILE A 330 26.00 -21.80 -35.88
C ILE A 330 26.57 -21.72 -37.30
N PHE A 331 27.82 -22.14 -37.46
CA PHE A 331 28.50 -22.14 -38.75
C PHE A 331 27.93 -23.20 -39.70
N GLN A 332 27.56 -22.77 -40.90
CA GLN A 332 27.14 -23.65 -42.00
C GLN A 332 28.31 -24.01 -42.92
N SER A 333 29.33 -23.16 -42.98
CA SER A 333 30.59 -23.39 -43.68
C SER A 333 31.76 -22.84 -42.87
N SER A 334 32.94 -22.70 -43.45
CA SER A 334 34.07 -22.00 -42.81
C SER A 334 33.88 -20.47 -42.73
N THR A 335 32.91 -19.91 -43.45
CA THR A 335 32.72 -18.45 -43.55
C THR A 335 31.30 -17.98 -43.32
N SER A 336 30.29 -18.83 -43.51
CA SER A 336 28.87 -18.50 -43.34
C SER A 336 28.29 -19.14 -42.09
N PHE A 337 27.38 -18.42 -41.43
CA PHE A 337 26.69 -18.86 -40.23
C PHE A 337 25.24 -18.39 -40.16
N VAL A 338 24.47 -19.02 -39.28
CA VAL A 338 23.11 -18.59 -38.92
C VAL A 338 23.08 -18.12 -37.48
N LEU A 339 22.26 -17.13 -37.18
CA LEU A 339 21.98 -16.70 -35.81
C LEU A 339 20.63 -17.26 -35.35
N VAL A 340 20.65 -17.95 -34.22
CA VAL A 340 19.48 -18.54 -33.55
C VAL A 340 19.41 -18.03 -32.12
N GLY A 341 18.25 -17.52 -31.69
CA GLY A 341 17.93 -17.27 -30.29
C GLY A 341 17.08 -18.39 -29.67
N GLU A 342 17.16 -18.58 -28.35
CA GLU A 342 16.39 -19.61 -27.63
C GLU A 342 14.88 -19.41 -27.79
N ASN A 343 14.43 -18.15 -27.71
CA ASN A 343 13.03 -17.79 -27.81
C ASN A 343 12.66 -17.23 -29.19
N VAL A 344 13.55 -16.51 -29.85
CA VAL A 344 13.27 -15.90 -31.17
C VAL A 344 13.54 -16.81 -32.38
N GLY A 345 14.20 -17.96 -32.17
CA GLY A 345 14.55 -18.88 -33.26
C GLY A 345 15.61 -18.29 -34.22
N GLN A 346 15.68 -18.81 -35.45
CA GLN A 346 16.62 -18.32 -36.45
C GLN A 346 16.16 -16.97 -37.00
N ILE A 347 16.95 -15.91 -36.78
CA ILE A 347 16.56 -14.53 -37.14
C ILE A 347 17.42 -13.89 -38.23
N ALA A 348 18.62 -14.42 -38.49
CA ALA A 348 19.53 -13.83 -39.46
C ALA A 348 20.55 -14.84 -40.01
N LEU A 349 21.08 -14.52 -41.18
CA LEU A 349 22.24 -15.16 -41.81
C LEU A 349 23.39 -14.15 -41.81
N GLY A 350 24.61 -14.61 -41.58
CA GLY A 350 25.79 -13.76 -41.58
C GLY A 350 27.04 -14.48 -42.08
N ASP A 351 28.12 -13.72 -42.18
CA ASP A 351 29.42 -14.22 -42.62
C ASP A 351 30.57 -13.57 -41.82
N VAL A 352 31.75 -14.17 -41.90
CA VAL A 352 32.94 -13.71 -41.17
C VAL A 352 33.62 -12.47 -41.75
N ASN A 353 33.25 -12.05 -42.96
CA ASN A 353 33.88 -10.96 -43.70
C ASN A 353 33.13 -9.62 -43.57
N THR A 354 31.95 -9.63 -42.96
CA THR A 354 31.10 -8.45 -42.77
C THR A 354 30.71 -8.26 -41.31
N ASP A 355 30.56 -7.01 -40.87
CA ASP A 355 30.07 -6.74 -39.51
C ASP A 355 28.64 -7.24 -39.39
N PHE A 356 28.38 -8.00 -38.33
CA PHE A 356 27.10 -8.65 -38.14
C PHE A 356 26.26 -7.90 -37.11
N ALA A 357 25.11 -7.37 -37.55
CA ALA A 357 24.24 -6.52 -36.73
C ALA A 357 22.75 -6.87 -36.99
N PRO A 358 22.24 -7.99 -36.45
CA PRO A 358 20.87 -8.44 -36.67
C PRO A 358 19.84 -7.43 -36.12
N VAL A 359 18.88 -7.02 -36.95
CA VAL A 359 17.91 -5.97 -36.62
C VAL A 359 16.76 -6.50 -35.75
N ASN A 360 16.44 -5.78 -34.68
CA ASN A 360 15.25 -5.99 -33.88
C ASN A 360 14.02 -5.35 -34.56
N PRO A 361 12.98 -6.13 -34.93
CA PRO A 361 11.82 -5.62 -35.63
C PRO A 361 10.97 -4.65 -34.80
N ASN A 362 11.11 -4.66 -33.47
CA ASN A 362 10.31 -3.79 -32.58
C ASN A 362 10.75 -2.32 -32.61
N ASN A 363 12.02 -2.04 -32.92
CA ASN A 363 12.58 -0.70 -32.84
C ASN A 363 13.52 -0.32 -34.01
N GLY A 364 13.78 -1.25 -34.94
CA GLY A 364 14.65 -1.05 -36.10
C GLY A 364 16.14 -0.93 -35.79
N GLN A 365 16.55 -1.19 -34.55
CA GLN A 365 17.95 -1.15 -34.10
C GLN A 365 18.52 -2.57 -33.93
N PRO A 366 19.85 -2.76 -34.05
CA PRO A 366 20.42 -4.09 -33.93
C PRO A 366 20.37 -4.63 -32.49
N TYR A 367 20.08 -5.93 -32.31
CA TYR A 367 20.10 -6.59 -30.99
C TYR A 367 21.47 -6.48 -30.31
N PHE A 368 22.51 -6.70 -31.10
CA PHE A 368 23.92 -6.55 -30.79
C PHE A 368 24.70 -6.32 -32.10
N ARG A 369 25.95 -5.90 -32.00
CA ARG A 369 26.88 -5.80 -33.13
C ARG A 369 28.13 -6.62 -32.85
N LEU A 370 28.52 -7.39 -33.84
CA LEU A 370 29.72 -8.22 -33.82
C LEU A 370 30.66 -7.75 -34.95
N ASP A 371 31.88 -7.39 -34.58
CA ASP A 371 32.89 -6.89 -35.54
C ASP A 371 33.50 -8.07 -36.29
N LYS A 372 33.60 -7.95 -37.61
CA LYS A 372 34.17 -8.99 -38.46
C LYS A 372 35.62 -9.34 -38.11
N ARG A 373 36.39 -8.38 -37.57
CA ARG A 373 37.81 -8.56 -37.25
C ARG A 373 38.03 -9.46 -36.04
N GLY A 374 36.99 -9.70 -35.24
CA GLY A 374 37.05 -10.64 -34.12
C GLY A 374 37.07 -12.10 -34.54
N TRP A 375 36.71 -12.43 -35.78
CA TRP A 375 36.73 -13.83 -36.23
C TRP A 375 38.17 -14.36 -36.38
N GLY A 376 38.57 -15.28 -35.50
CA GLY A 376 39.78 -16.07 -35.67
C GLY A 376 39.68 -17.03 -36.86
N THR A 377 40.79 -17.68 -37.22
CA THR A 377 40.84 -18.67 -38.30
C THR A 377 40.43 -20.06 -37.85
N GLY A 378 40.00 -20.92 -38.77
CA GLY A 378 39.76 -22.35 -38.50
C GLY A 378 38.31 -22.74 -38.19
N TRP A 379 37.35 -21.85 -38.48
CA TRP A 379 35.93 -22.17 -38.37
C TRP A 379 35.52 -23.26 -39.35
N ALA A 380 34.64 -24.14 -38.92
CA ALA A 380 34.10 -25.24 -39.71
C ALA A 380 32.59 -25.37 -39.51
N THR A 381 31.93 -26.05 -40.43
CA THR A 381 30.51 -26.38 -40.31
C THR A 381 30.23 -27.09 -38.99
N GLY A 382 29.22 -26.62 -38.27
CA GLY A 382 28.81 -27.14 -36.96
C GLY A 382 29.42 -26.41 -35.77
N ASN A 383 30.53 -25.68 -35.94
CA ASN A 383 31.07 -24.84 -34.87
C ASN A 383 30.05 -23.79 -34.44
N VAL A 384 30.08 -23.44 -33.16
CA VAL A 384 29.11 -22.50 -32.56
C VAL A 384 29.82 -21.46 -31.72
N LEU A 385 29.45 -20.20 -31.88
CA LEU A 385 29.71 -19.14 -30.91
C LEU A 385 28.44 -18.93 -30.07
N ARG A 386 28.58 -19.04 -28.75
CA ARG A 386 27.51 -18.92 -27.75
C ARG A 386 27.74 -17.69 -26.91
N PHE A 387 26.67 -16.97 -26.62
CA PHE A 387 26.67 -15.85 -25.67
C PHE A 387 25.23 -15.55 -25.27
N ASN A 388 25.08 -14.91 -24.11
CA ASN A 388 23.80 -14.44 -23.62
C ASN A 388 23.78 -12.93 -23.63
N THR A 389 22.64 -12.35 -23.91
CA THR A 389 22.40 -10.93 -23.68
C THR A 389 21.47 -10.74 -22.49
N LYS A 390 21.76 -9.73 -21.68
CA LYS A 390 20.88 -9.23 -20.61
C LYS A 390 20.39 -7.86 -21.04
N SER A 391 19.07 -7.67 -21.05
CA SER A 391 18.46 -6.38 -21.34
C SER A 391 18.52 -5.45 -20.14
N ALA A 392 18.42 -4.13 -20.40
CA ALA A 392 18.25 -3.12 -19.36
C ALA A 392 16.78 -3.05 -18.90
N ASN A 393 16.20 -4.18 -18.47
CA ASN A 393 14.82 -4.30 -18.01
C ASN A 393 14.77 -4.65 -16.51
N PHE A 394 13.70 -4.24 -15.84
CA PHE A 394 13.41 -4.61 -14.47
C PHE A 394 11.98 -5.16 -14.39
N PRO A 395 11.78 -6.41 -13.94
CA PRO A 395 10.45 -7.00 -13.89
C PRO A 395 9.62 -6.32 -12.78
N ILE A 396 8.41 -5.88 -13.13
CA ILE A 396 7.46 -5.30 -12.19
C ILE A 396 6.13 -6.03 -12.29
N TRP A 397 5.47 -6.24 -11.14
CA TRP A 397 4.10 -6.74 -11.09
C TRP A 397 3.19 -5.69 -10.47
N VAL A 398 2.01 -5.56 -11.04
CA VAL A 398 0.99 -4.60 -10.59
C VAL A 398 -0.21 -5.39 -10.12
N ILE A 399 -0.63 -5.12 -8.89
CA ILE A 399 -1.83 -5.72 -8.31
C ILE A 399 -2.80 -4.58 -8.02
N ARG A 400 -4.04 -4.71 -8.52
CA ARG A 400 -5.13 -3.77 -8.24
C ARG A 400 -6.09 -4.40 -7.25
N THR A 401 -6.27 -3.75 -6.10
CA THR A 401 -7.27 -4.12 -5.09
C THR A 401 -8.34 -3.03 -5.04
N ILE A 402 -9.60 -3.40 -5.29
CA ILE A 402 -10.75 -2.47 -5.23
C ILE A 402 -11.66 -2.84 -4.07
N LEU A 403 -12.29 -1.83 -3.46
CA LEU A 403 -13.30 -2.07 -2.43
C LEU A 403 -14.56 -2.67 -3.06
N GLN A 404 -15.25 -3.52 -2.30
CA GLN A 404 -16.56 -3.99 -2.71
C GLN A 404 -17.52 -2.81 -2.74
N SER A 405 -18.17 -2.58 -3.88
CA SER A 405 -19.15 -1.52 -4.07
C SER A 405 -20.29 -2.04 -4.94
N VAL A 406 -21.45 -1.40 -4.84
CA VAL A 406 -22.47 -1.49 -5.91
C VAL A 406 -21.82 -1.12 -7.25
N ALA A 407 -22.35 -1.64 -8.36
CA ALA A 407 -21.88 -1.29 -9.69
C ALA A 407 -22.02 0.22 -9.92
N ALA A 408 -20.99 0.97 -9.56
CA ALA A 408 -20.87 2.40 -9.76
C ALA A 408 -19.95 2.64 -10.95
N SER A 409 -20.28 3.65 -11.76
CA SER A 409 -19.54 4.00 -12.97
C SER A 409 -18.23 4.76 -12.69
N GLU A 410 -17.83 4.90 -11.43
CA GLU A 410 -16.57 5.57 -11.08
C GLU A 410 -15.40 4.70 -11.56
N SER A 411 -14.62 5.26 -12.50
CA SER A 411 -13.49 4.57 -13.10
C SER A 411 -12.23 4.84 -12.28
N ASP A 412 -11.71 3.81 -11.61
CA ASP A 412 -10.37 3.87 -11.02
C ASP A 412 -9.31 3.98 -12.11
N LYS A 413 -8.48 5.02 -12.02
CA LYS A 413 -7.33 5.23 -12.90
C LYS A 413 -6.06 5.25 -12.09
N PHE A 414 -5.03 4.55 -12.57
CA PHE A 414 -3.67 4.67 -12.06
C PHE A 414 -2.73 4.87 -13.25
N GLU A 415 -1.63 5.56 -13.00
CA GLU A 415 -0.58 5.79 -13.99
C GLU A 415 0.73 5.27 -13.42
N LEU A 416 1.51 4.58 -14.26
CA LEU A 416 2.88 4.18 -13.94
C LEU A 416 3.82 4.97 -14.83
N GLN A 417 4.82 5.56 -14.20
CA GLN A 417 5.87 6.26 -14.91
C GLN A 417 7.21 5.65 -14.56
N LEU A 418 7.89 5.10 -15.56
CA LEU A 418 9.29 4.71 -15.43
C LEU A 418 10.15 5.98 -15.43
N ARG A 419 11.06 6.06 -14.47
CA ARG A 419 11.97 7.20 -14.31
C ARG A 419 13.39 6.67 -14.36
N GLY A 420 14.20 7.24 -15.24
CA GLY A 420 15.64 7.07 -15.25
C GLY A 420 16.32 8.39 -14.91
N ASN A 421 17.64 8.37 -14.81
CA ASN A 421 18.40 9.60 -14.72
C ASN A 421 18.20 10.36 -16.05
N VAL A 422 17.47 11.47 -16.01
CA VAL A 422 17.45 12.40 -17.14
C VAL A 422 18.78 13.12 -17.05
N ASN A 423 19.72 12.79 -17.93
CA ASN A 423 20.88 13.65 -18.15
C ASN A 423 20.30 15.03 -18.50
N ARG A 424 20.38 15.95 -17.54
CA ARG A 424 19.99 17.35 -17.68
C ARG A 424 20.87 18.02 -18.71
#